data_AF-A0A6L4YD93-F1
#
_entry.id   AF-A0A6L4YD93-F1
#
_cell.length_a   1.000
_cell.length_b   1.000
_cell.length_c   1.000
_cell.angle_alpha   90.00
_cell.angle_beta   90.00
_cell.angle_gamma   90.00
#
_symmetry.space_group_name_H-M   'P 1'
#
loop_
_entity.id
_entity.type
_entity.pdbx_description
1 polymer ?
#
loop_
_entity_poly.entity_id
_entity_poly.type
_entity_poly.pdbx_seq_one_letter_code
_entity_poly.pdbx_strand_id
1 'polypeptide(L)'
;MTTATTDQTFGEIASWQSMLDRHHELFLDMVQGSRIGFVSREASGILPGKHLDGMKVAAEVPMLAWQLEDGAMSARIERFAGMASTKVDLLLVADEEALETMLGELGGDTLTVIKRLIRRGRMMFFVFKNKAQLQDAGYEDFLDSLGLAFLGACR
;
A
#
# COMPACT_ATOMS: atom_id res chain seq x y z
N MET A 1 18.21 7.79 18.04
CA MET A 1 17.95 6.41 18.48
C MET A 1 16.44 6.22 18.41
N THR A 2 15.90 5.96 17.21
CA THR A 2 14.44 5.99 16.92
C THR A 2 14.08 4.96 15.84
N THR A 3 14.73 3.80 15.86
CA THR A 3 14.51 2.69 14.90
C THR A 3 13.47 1.69 15.39
N ALA A 4 13.15 1.68 16.69
CA ALA A 4 12.29 0.65 17.30
C ALA A 4 10.82 0.67 16.83
N THR A 5 10.27 1.81 16.42
CA THR A 5 8.84 1.93 16.05
C THR A 5 8.53 1.40 14.66
N THR A 6 9.54 1.34 13.80
CA THR A 6 9.38 1.02 12.37
C THR A 6 9.35 -0.49 12.12
N ASP A 7 10.35 -1.21 12.63
CA ASP A 7 10.44 -2.67 12.53
C ASP A 7 9.25 -3.35 13.22
N GLN A 8 8.65 -2.68 14.21
CA GLN A 8 7.47 -3.21 14.92
C GLN A 8 6.21 -3.19 14.07
N THR A 9 6.06 -2.23 13.14
CA THR A 9 4.81 -2.05 12.39
C THR A 9 4.77 -2.89 11.11
N PHE A 10 5.89 -2.96 10.39
CA PHE A 10 5.98 -3.66 9.11
C PHE A 10 6.93 -4.86 9.14
N GLY A 11 7.51 -5.23 10.28
CA GLY A 11 8.46 -6.35 10.33
C GLY A 11 9.69 -6.13 9.44
N GLU A 12 10.34 -7.22 9.03
CA GLU A 12 11.58 -7.18 8.26
C GLU A 12 11.35 -6.83 6.78
N ILE A 13 12.05 -5.81 6.28
CA ILE A 13 11.96 -5.39 4.87
C ILE A 13 12.42 -6.46 3.89
N ALA A 14 13.38 -7.31 4.28
CA ALA A 14 13.81 -8.42 3.45
C ALA A 14 12.67 -9.42 3.16
N SER A 15 11.74 -9.59 4.10
CA SER A 15 10.57 -10.46 3.91
C SER A 15 9.59 -9.87 2.89
N TRP A 16 9.37 -8.54 2.95
CA TRP A 16 8.59 -7.83 1.93
C TRP A 16 9.24 -7.89 0.55
N GLN A 17 10.54 -7.63 0.47
CA GLN A 17 11.26 -7.70 -0.81
C GLN A 17 11.16 -9.10 -1.42
N SER A 18 11.37 -10.14 -0.62
CA SER A 18 11.23 -11.52 -1.09
C SER A 18 9.84 -11.82 -1.63
N MET A 19 8.79 -11.25 -1.03
CA MET A 19 7.41 -11.34 -1.52
C MET A 19 7.24 -10.62 -2.85
N LEU A 20 7.74 -9.39 -2.99
CA LEU A 20 7.69 -8.64 -4.24
C LEU A 20 8.42 -9.35 -5.39
N ASP A 21 9.59 -9.93 -5.11
CA ASP A 21 10.39 -10.65 -6.12
C ASP A 21 9.63 -11.88 -6.67
N ARG A 22 8.88 -12.59 -5.80
CA ARG A 22 8.03 -13.72 -6.23
C ARG A 22 6.89 -13.29 -7.14
N HIS A 23 6.40 -12.07 -6.99
CA HIS A 23 5.28 -11.51 -7.74
C HIS A 23 5.72 -10.50 -8.81
N HIS A 24 7.00 -10.52 -9.23
CA HIS A 24 7.57 -9.54 -10.16
C HIS A 24 6.77 -9.41 -11.47
N GLU A 25 6.12 -10.49 -11.93
CA GLU A 25 5.28 -10.50 -13.14
C GLU A 25 4.15 -9.46 -13.09
N LEU A 26 3.60 -9.16 -11.91
CA LEU A 26 2.52 -8.18 -11.73
C LEU A 26 2.96 -6.72 -11.94
N PHE A 27 4.27 -6.49 -12.02
CA PHE A 27 4.86 -5.15 -12.09
C PHE A 27 5.57 -4.90 -13.42
N LEU A 28 5.59 -5.87 -14.35
CA LEU A 28 6.35 -5.78 -15.60
C LEU A 28 5.91 -4.60 -16.49
N ASP A 29 4.61 -4.33 -16.53
CA ASP A 29 4.04 -3.26 -17.34
C ASP A 29 4.02 -1.90 -16.62
N MET A 30 4.38 -1.86 -15.33
CA MET A 30 4.37 -0.62 -14.58
C MET A 30 5.46 0.35 -15.06
N VAL A 31 5.15 1.64 -15.07
CA VAL A 31 6.15 2.66 -15.42
C VAL A 31 7.10 2.93 -14.25
N GLN A 32 8.36 3.25 -14.57
CA GLN A 32 9.37 3.65 -13.58
C GLN A 32 8.84 4.77 -12.66
N GLY A 33 9.04 4.59 -11.35
CA GLY A 33 8.54 5.53 -10.34
C GLY A 33 7.09 5.30 -9.88
N SER A 34 6.39 4.31 -10.46
CA SER A 34 5.10 3.82 -9.94
C SER A 34 5.25 3.44 -8.48
N ARG A 35 4.32 3.90 -7.64
CA ARG A 35 4.50 3.85 -6.18
C ARG A 35 3.23 3.54 -5.39
N ILE A 36 3.35 2.59 -4.47
CA ILE A 36 2.28 2.12 -3.59
C ILE A 36 2.73 2.32 -2.14
N GLY A 37 1.85 2.84 -1.28
CA GLY A 37 2.13 3.03 0.14
C GLY A 37 1.20 2.21 1.03
N PHE A 38 1.71 1.76 2.17
CA PHE A 38 0.93 1.14 3.24
C PHE A 38 1.16 1.90 4.54
N VAL A 39 0.10 2.22 5.27
CA VAL A 39 0.15 2.87 6.59
C VAL A 39 -0.81 2.20 7.57
N SER A 40 -0.46 2.22 8.86
CA SER A 40 -1.40 1.86 9.93
C SER A 40 -2.50 2.91 10.03
N ARG A 41 -3.75 2.45 10.14
CA ARG A 41 -4.93 3.29 10.38
C ARG A 41 -4.83 4.00 11.73
N GLU A 42 -4.44 3.27 12.77
CA GLU A 42 -4.33 3.74 14.14
C GLU A 42 -3.23 4.80 14.27
N ALA A 43 -2.09 4.59 13.62
CA ALA A 43 -0.99 5.55 13.63
C ALA A 43 -1.31 6.80 12.79
N SER A 44 -1.80 6.61 11.55
CA SER A 44 -2.07 7.71 10.63
C SER A 44 -3.29 8.55 11.00
N GLY A 45 -4.20 8.01 11.82
CA GLY A 45 -5.46 8.64 12.18
C GLY A 45 -6.47 8.72 11.04
N ILE A 46 -6.22 8.05 9.91
CA ILE A 46 -7.12 8.04 8.75
C ILE A 46 -8.37 7.26 9.13
N LEU A 47 -9.52 7.96 9.18
CA LEU A 47 -10.81 7.36 9.53
C LEU A 47 -11.75 7.38 8.32
N PRO A 48 -12.65 6.37 8.18
CA PRO A 48 -13.70 6.39 7.18
C PRO A 48 -14.60 7.62 7.34
N GLY A 49 -14.93 8.31 6.24
CA GLY A 49 -16.00 9.32 6.20
C GLY A 49 -15.70 10.69 6.84
N LYS A 50 -14.52 10.93 7.42
CA LYS A 50 -14.12 12.27 7.86
C LYS A 50 -13.54 13.06 6.68
N HIS A 51 -14.04 14.29 6.49
CA HIS A 51 -13.44 15.25 5.55
C HIS A 51 -11.98 15.51 5.94
N LEU A 52 -11.11 15.53 4.94
CA LEU A 52 -9.65 15.72 5.06
C LEU A 52 -9.28 17.00 5.83
N ASP A 53 -10.18 18.00 5.86
CA ASP A 53 -10.00 19.29 6.52
C ASP A 53 -9.99 19.24 8.06
N GLY A 54 -10.44 18.14 8.67
CA GLY A 54 -10.49 17.99 10.14
C GLY A 54 -9.29 17.25 10.75
N MET A 55 -8.33 16.84 9.92
CA MET A 55 -7.21 16.03 10.38
C MET A 55 -6.17 16.91 11.06
N LYS A 56 -6.06 16.82 12.39
CA LYS A 56 -4.85 17.27 13.10
C LYS A 56 -3.66 16.65 12.38
N VAL A 57 -2.63 17.46 12.07
CA VAL A 57 -1.35 16.98 11.54
C VAL A 57 -0.89 15.83 12.44
N ALA A 58 -1.09 14.59 11.99
CA ALA A 58 -0.57 13.44 12.69
C ALA A 58 0.95 13.61 12.69
N ALA A 59 1.59 13.31 13.83
CA ALA A 59 3.04 13.15 13.83
C ALA A 59 3.42 12.17 12.72
N GLU A 60 4.52 12.42 12.02
CA GLU A 60 4.92 11.57 10.89
C GLU A 60 4.98 10.10 11.30
N VAL A 61 4.26 9.24 10.57
CA VAL A 61 4.20 7.80 10.86
C VAL A 61 5.01 6.99 9.86
N PRO A 62 5.47 5.79 10.23
CA PRO A 62 6.05 4.86 9.28
C PRO A 62 5.09 4.53 8.13
N MET A 63 5.63 4.44 6.92
CA MET A 63 4.94 3.95 5.72
C MET A 63 5.83 2.95 5.02
N LEU A 64 5.30 1.78 4.72
CA LEU A 64 5.94 0.85 3.79
C LEU A 64 5.64 1.35 2.36
N ALA A 65 6.67 1.76 1.65
CA ALA A 65 6.60 2.17 0.26
C ALA A 65 7.10 1.02 -0.62
N TRP A 66 6.30 0.66 -1.62
CA TRP A 66 6.74 -0.12 -2.76
C TRP A 66 6.92 0.84 -3.92
N GLN A 67 8.10 0.84 -4.55
CA GLN A 67 8.34 1.65 -5.73
C GLN A 67 9.01 0.83 -6.82
N LEU A 68 8.54 1.01 -8.06
CA LEU A 68 9.24 0.46 -9.21
C LEU A 68 10.51 1.29 -9.46
N GLU A 69 11.66 0.65 -9.28
CA GLU A 69 12.99 1.20 -9.52
C GLU A 69 13.87 0.21 -10.28
N ASP A 70 14.56 0.68 -11.32
CA ASP A 70 15.47 -0.15 -12.13
C ASP A 70 14.81 -1.43 -12.68
N GLY A 71 13.52 -1.35 -12.99
CA GLY A 71 12.73 -2.46 -13.55
C GLY A 71 12.22 -3.48 -12.52
N ALA A 72 12.40 -3.24 -11.22
CA ALA A 72 11.91 -4.12 -10.16
C ALA A 72 11.17 -3.33 -9.07
N MET A 73 10.22 -3.99 -8.39
CA MET A 73 9.52 -3.37 -7.27
C MET A 73 10.36 -3.50 -5.99
N SER A 74 10.70 -2.38 -5.37
CA SER A 74 11.51 -2.34 -4.14
C SER A 74 10.68 -1.94 -2.93
N ALA A 75 10.88 -2.65 -1.80
CA ALA A 75 10.24 -2.32 -0.52
C ALA A 75 11.17 -1.46 0.34
N ARG A 76 10.63 -0.40 0.95
CA ARG A 76 11.36 0.45 1.89
C ARG A 76 10.44 1.13 2.89
N ILE A 77 10.99 1.55 4.02
CA ILE A 77 10.27 2.39 4.96
C ILE A 77 10.55 3.85 4.68
N GLU A 78 9.49 4.62 4.55
CA GLU A 78 9.51 6.07 4.53
C GLU A 78 8.60 6.66 5.62
N ARG A 79 8.56 7.99 5.69
CA ARG A 79 7.67 8.74 6.58
C ARG A 79 6.43 9.18 5.81
N PHE A 80 5.26 8.96 6.39
CA PHE A 80 4.00 9.52 5.93
C PHE A 80 3.62 10.72 6.81
N ALA A 81 3.60 11.90 6.18
CA ALA A 81 3.25 13.18 6.81
C ALA A 81 1.82 13.64 6.47
N GLY A 82 0.98 12.74 5.95
CA GLY A 82 -0.40 13.02 5.55
C GLY A 82 -0.64 12.89 4.04
N MET A 83 -1.92 12.90 3.65
CA MET A 83 -2.33 12.68 2.26
C MET A 83 -1.91 13.82 1.31
N ALA A 84 -1.82 15.06 1.80
CA ALA A 84 -1.46 16.21 0.96
C ALA A 84 0.02 16.20 0.52
N SER A 85 0.89 15.53 1.29
CA SER A 85 2.33 15.48 1.04
C SER A 85 2.82 14.11 0.55
N THR A 86 1.97 13.07 0.61
CA THR A 86 2.38 11.73 0.18
C THR A 86 2.54 11.68 -1.35
N LYS A 87 3.61 11.05 -1.81
CA LYS A 87 3.91 10.89 -3.24
C LYS A 87 3.72 9.43 -3.63
N VAL A 88 2.51 8.92 -3.46
CA VAL A 88 2.13 7.57 -3.86
C VAL A 88 0.96 7.63 -4.82
N ASP A 89 0.88 6.67 -5.73
CA ASP A 89 -0.23 6.56 -6.67
C ASP A 89 -1.43 5.86 -6.01
N LEU A 90 -1.12 4.92 -5.12
CA LEU A 90 -2.06 4.15 -4.31
C LEU A 90 -1.61 4.17 -2.84
N LEU A 91 -2.52 4.42 -1.92
CA LEU A 91 -2.29 4.27 -0.48
C LEU A 91 -3.27 3.27 0.10
N LEU A 92 -2.74 2.21 0.71
CA LEU A 92 -3.50 1.24 1.49
C LEU A 92 -3.37 1.58 2.97
N VAL A 93 -4.50 1.64 3.65
CA VAL A 93 -4.60 1.95 5.08
C VAL A 93 -5.18 0.73 5.76
N ALA A 94 -4.37 0.05 6.55
CA ALA A 94 -4.73 -1.19 7.22
C ALA A 94 -4.78 -0.98 8.73
N ASP A 95 -5.70 -1.67 9.39
CA ASP A 95 -5.64 -1.76 10.85
C ASP A 95 -4.55 -2.72 11.32
N GLU A 96 -4.24 -2.67 12.62
CA GLU A 96 -3.19 -3.50 13.23
C GLU A 96 -3.41 -5.00 12.95
N GLU A 97 -4.63 -5.51 13.12
CA GLU A 97 -4.98 -6.92 12.84
C GLU A 97 -4.74 -7.28 11.36
N ALA A 98 -5.09 -6.39 10.44
CA ALA A 98 -4.83 -6.57 9.02
C ALA A 98 -3.32 -6.56 8.69
N LEU A 99 -2.54 -5.67 9.31
CA LEU A 99 -1.08 -5.63 9.15
C LEU A 99 -0.43 -6.91 9.69
N GLU A 100 -0.79 -7.35 10.90
CA GLU A 100 -0.30 -8.60 11.49
C GLU A 100 -0.62 -9.81 10.60
N THR A 101 -1.84 -9.85 10.05
CA THR A 101 -2.26 -10.91 9.12
C THR A 101 -1.40 -10.91 7.85
N MET A 102 -1.08 -9.73 7.29
CA MET A 102 -0.19 -9.63 6.13
C MET A 102 1.22 -10.12 6.45
N LEU A 103 1.76 -9.73 7.60
CA LEU A 103 3.09 -10.13 8.05
C LEU A 103 3.22 -11.65 8.22
N GLY A 104 2.20 -12.29 8.82
CA GLY A 104 2.16 -13.75 8.99
C GLY A 104 2.12 -14.52 7.67
N GLU A 105 1.67 -13.88 6.59
CA GLU A 105 1.47 -14.50 5.28
C GLU A 105 2.50 -14.03 4.24
N LEU A 106 3.55 -13.31 4.66
CA LEU A 106 4.60 -12.84 3.75
C LEU A 106 5.32 -13.97 3.02
N GLY A 107 5.44 -15.16 3.63
CA GLY A 107 6.03 -16.33 2.99
C GLY A 107 5.10 -17.09 2.03
N GLY A 108 3.81 -16.74 2.01
CA GLY A 108 2.76 -17.40 1.25
C GLY A 108 2.12 -16.48 0.21
N ASP A 109 0.79 -16.47 0.16
CA ASP A 109 0.00 -15.71 -0.82
C ASP A 109 -0.53 -14.40 -0.20
N THR A 110 0.40 -13.48 0.07
CA THR A 110 0.09 -12.19 0.72
C THR A 110 -0.87 -11.33 -0.11
N LEU A 111 -0.82 -11.39 -1.44
CA LEU A 111 -1.71 -10.61 -2.31
C LEU A 111 -3.17 -11.09 -2.20
N THR A 112 -3.41 -12.41 -2.13
CA THR A 112 -4.75 -12.95 -1.84
C THR A 112 -5.25 -12.52 -0.46
N VAL A 113 -4.36 -12.42 0.52
CA VAL A 113 -4.70 -11.90 1.86
C VAL A 113 -5.09 -10.42 1.78
N ILE A 114 -4.31 -9.58 1.09
CA ILE A 114 -4.64 -8.16 0.88
C ILE A 114 -6.01 -8.01 0.18
N LYS A 115 -6.25 -8.75 -0.91
CA LYS A 115 -7.55 -8.81 -1.59
C LYS A 115 -8.70 -9.14 -0.63
N ARG A 116 -8.52 -10.13 0.25
CA ARG A 116 -9.51 -10.52 1.25
C ARG A 116 -9.76 -9.41 2.28
N LEU A 117 -8.71 -8.75 2.76
CA LEU A 117 -8.78 -7.66 3.72
C LEU A 117 -9.52 -6.44 3.17
N ILE A 118 -9.25 -6.09 1.90
CA ILE A 118 -9.97 -5.04 1.16
C ILE A 118 -11.46 -5.39 1.08
N ARG A 119 -11.81 -6.61 0.63
CA ARG A 119 -13.21 -7.06 0.50
C ARG A 119 -13.97 -7.09 1.84
N ARG A 120 -13.27 -7.29 2.95
CA ARG A 120 -13.85 -7.29 4.31
C ARG A 120 -13.93 -5.89 4.93
N GLY A 121 -13.49 -4.85 4.23
CA GLY A 121 -13.46 -3.48 4.74
C GLY A 121 -12.44 -3.26 5.86
N ARG A 122 -11.47 -4.17 6.01
CA ARG A 122 -10.37 -4.07 7.00
C ARG A 122 -9.19 -3.24 6.49
N MET A 123 -9.17 -2.98 5.18
CA MET A 123 -8.20 -2.12 4.54
C MET A 123 -8.94 -1.12 3.64
N MET A 124 -8.63 0.16 3.81
CA MET A 124 -9.08 1.21 2.90
C MET A 124 -8.01 1.42 1.83
N PHE A 125 -8.43 1.77 0.63
CA PHE A 125 -7.51 2.17 -0.44
C PHE A 125 -7.87 3.58 -0.92
N PHE A 126 -6.85 4.40 -1.13
CA PHE A 126 -6.96 5.74 -1.71
C PHE A 126 -6.18 5.76 -3.01
N VAL A 127 -6.78 6.36 -4.03
CA VAL A 127 -6.21 6.44 -5.37
C VAL A 127 -5.92 7.90 -5.68
N PHE A 128 -4.66 8.22 -5.99
CA PHE A 128 -4.20 9.58 -6.26
C PHE A 128 -4.07 9.87 -7.77
N LYS A 129 -4.09 8.82 -8.59
CA LYS A 129 -4.20 8.90 -10.06
C LYS A 129 -5.61 8.54 -10.50
N ASN A 130 -6.12 9.18 -11.54
CA ASN A 130 -7.37 8.75 -12.15
C ASN A 130 -7.21 7.41 -12.89
N LYS A 131 -8.32 6.80 -13.31
CA LYS A 131 -8.32 5.51 -14.01
C LYS A 131 -7.39 5.46 -15.23
N ALA A 132 -7.46 6.46 -16.11
CA ALA A 132 -6.61 6.51 -17.31
C ALA A 132 -5.13 6.61 -16.93
N GLN A 133 -4.79 7.43 -15.95
CA GLN A 133 -3.42 7.58 -15.46
C GLN A 133 -2.86 6.29 -14.83
N LEU A 134 -3.69 5.48 -14.16
CA LEU A 134 -3.28 4.18 -13.67
C LEU A 134 -3.05 3.19 -14.81
N GLN A 135 -3.82 3.31 -15.90
CA GLN A 135 -3.74 2.42 -17.04
C GLN A 135 -2.47 2.69 -17.81
N ASP A 136 -2.25 3.97 -18.12
CA ASP A 136 -1.03 4.46 -18.75
C ASP A 136 0.22 4.17 -17.90
N ALA A 137 0.04 4.02 -16.58
CA ALA A 137 1.11 3.66 -15.65
C ALA A 137 1.26 2.13 -15.42
N GLY A 138 0.46 1.29 -16.08
CA GLY A 138 0.59 -0.18 -16.04
C GLY A 138 0.07 -0.86 -14.78
N TYR A 139 -0.89 -0.27 -14.06
CA TYR A 139 -1.42 -0.83 -12.81
C TYR A 139 -2.46 -1.94 -12.98
N GLU A 140 -2.80 -2.33 -14.22
CA GLU A 140 -3.94 -3.21 -14.52
C GLU A 140 -3.84 -4.57 -13.81
N ASP A 141 -2.75 -5.30 -14.04
CA ASP A 141 -2.54 -6.64 -13.49
C ASP A 141 -2.47 -6.63 -11.96
N PHE A 142 -1.76 -5.64 -11.40
CA PHE A 142 -1.69 -5.46 -9.96
C PHE A 142 -3.07 -5.19 -9.34
N LEU A 143 -3.85 -4.28 -9.90
CA LEU A 143 -5.19 -3.95 -9.38
C LEU A 143 -6.16 -5.13 -9.53
N ASP A 144 -6.07 -5.90 -10.63
CA ASP A 144 -6.88 -7.10 -10.81
C ASP A 144 -6.52 -8.20 -9.79
N SER A 145 -5.22 -8.35 -9.49
CA SER A 145 -4.75 -9.26 -8.42
C SER A 145 -5.40 -8.94 -7.07
N LEU A 146 -5.60 -7.64 -6.77
CA LEU A 146 -6.27 -7.17 -5.56
C LEU A 146 -7.81 -7.26 -5.63
N GLY A 147 -8.37 -7.72 -6.75
CA GLY A 147 -9.82 -7.75 -6.98
C GLY A 147 -10.45 -6.38 -7.14
N LEU A 148 -9.65 -5.36 -7.49
CA LEU A 148 -10.08 -3.98 -7.73
C LEU A 148 -10.32 -3.74 -9.22
N ALA A 149 -10.96 -4.70 -9.89
CA ALA A 149 -11.21 -4.73 -11.34
C ALA A 149 -11.45 -3.32 -11.91
N PHE A 150 -10.39 -2.82 -12.56
CA PHE A 150 -10.10 -1.46 -12.99
C PHE A 150 -11.18 -0.39 -12.68
N LEU A 151 -11.39 -0.18 -11.37
CA LEU A 151 -12.16 0.89 -10.73
C LEU A 151 -13.53 1.23 -11.37
N GLY A 152 -14.29 0.21 -11.77
CA GLY A 152 -15.73 0.36 -12.09
C GLY A 152 -16.27 -0.62 -13.14
N ALA A 153 -16.82 -1.73 -12.66
CA ALA A 153 -18.12 -2.20 -13.13
C ALA A 153 -19.07 -2.14 -11.94
N CYS A 154 -19.61 -0.95 -11.64
CA CYS A 154 -20.86 -0.90 -10.88
C CYS A 154 -21.90 -1.66 -11.72
N ARG A 155 -22.39 -2.78 -11.20
CA ARG A 155 -23.66 -3.37 -11.64
C ARG A 155 -24.70 -3.02 -10.59
#